data_AF-A0A947QW48-F1
#
_entry.id   AF-A0A947QW48-F1
#
_cell.length_a   1.000
_cell.length_b   1.000
_cell.length_c   1.000
_cell.angle_alpha   90.00
_cell.angle_beta   90.00
_cell.angle_gamma   90.00
#
_symmetry.space_group_name_H-M   'P 1'
#
loop_
_entity.id
_entity.type
_entity.pdbx_description
1 polymer ?
#
loop_
_entity_poly.entity_id
_entity_poly.type
_entity_poly.pdbx_seq_one_letter_code
_entity_poly.pdbx_strand_id
1 'polypeptide(L)' 'MPNAHLERFNKTIQNEFLKKMPHNVNEINKFLPEYLEYYNAKRLHLGIDLKTPIQLAKCFQTID' A
#
# COMPACT_ATOMS: atom_id res chain seq x y z
N MET A 1 -11.92 8.54 9.86
CA MET A 1 -10.80 8.20 10.77
C MET A 1 -9.56 7.85 9.93
N PRO A 2 -8.73 8.83 9.55
CA PRO A 2 -7.56 8.63 8.68
C PRO A 2 -6.60 7.53 9.14
N ASN A 3 -6.51 7.30 10.46
CA ASN A 3 -5.61 6.31 11.05
C ASN A 3 -5.96 4.86 10.69
N ALA A 4 -7.24 4.52 10.48
CA ALA A 4 -7.65 3.14 10.21
C ALA A 4 -7.12 2.61 8.86
N HIS A 5 -7.02 3.49 7.85
CA HIS A 5 -6.46 3.12 6.55
C HIS A 5 -4.94 2.96 6.62
N LEU A 6 -4.26 3.82 7.38
CA LEU A 6 -2.82 3.73 7.62
C LEU A 6 -2.46 2.45 8.41
N GLU A 7 -3.21 2.14 9.46
CA GLU A 7 -3.01 0.91 10.23
C GLU A 7 -3.24 -0.34 9.39
N ARG A 8 -4.26 -0.33 8.51
CA ARG A 8 -4.50 -1.43 7.57
C ARG A 8 -3.32 -1.61 6.62
N PHE A 9 -2.82 -0.53 6.04
CA PHE A 9 -1.63 -0.56 5.20
C PHE A 9 -0.41 -1.13 5.95
N ASN A 10 -0.14 -0.62 7.15
CA ASN A 10 0.98 -1.08 7.98
C ASN A 10 0.90 -2.58 8.31
N LYS A 11 -0.29 -3.07 8.65
CA LYS A 11 -0.51 -4.52 8.87
C LYS A 11 -0.30 -5.33 7.59
N THR A 12 -0.76 -4.81 6.45
CA THR A 12 -0.56 -5.48 5.17
C THR A 12 0.91 -5.56 4.78
N ILE A 13 1.66 -4.46 4.79
CA ILE A 13 3.08 -4.49 4.41
C ILE A 13 3.91 -5.34 5.37
N GLN A 14 3.57 -5.36 6.66
CA GLN A 14 4.21 -6.27 7.62
C GLN A 14 3.95 -7.74 7.28
N ASN A 15 2.69 -8.11 7.03
CA ASN A 15 2.31 -9.51 6.83
C ASN A 15 2.66 -10.06 5.44
N GLU A 16 2.52 -9.25 4.40
CA GLU A 16 2.65 -9.69 3.02
C GLU A 16 4.09 -9.53 2.49
N PHE A 17 4.83 -8.54 2.98
CA PHE A 17 6.17 -8.18 2.50
C PHE A 17 7.26 -8.41 3.55
N LEU A 18 7.22 -7.70 4.68
CA LEU A 18 8.33 -7.73 5.65
C LEU A 18 8.54 -9.09 6.30
N LYS A 19 7.46 -9.84 6.61
CA LYS A 19 7.58 -11.22 7.15
C LYS A 19 8.18 -12.24 6.18
N LYS A 20 8.18 -11.94 4.87
CA LYS A 20 8.70 -12.85 3.83
C LYS A 20 10.10 -12.45 3.35
N MET A 21 10.57 -11.27 3.75
CA MET A 21 11.91 -10.77 3.43
C MET A 21 12.90 -11.20 4.51
N PRO A 22 14.19 -11.38 4.16
CA PRO A 22 15.23 -11.46 5.18
C PRO A 22 15.22 -10.17 6.01
N HIS A 23 15.61 -10.26 7.29
CA HIS A 23 15.73 -9.12 8.21
C HIS A 23 16.94 -8.24 7.86
N ASN A 24 17.04 -7.81 6.61
CA ASN A 24 18.10 -6.98 6.06
C ASN A 24 17.48 -5.72 5.45
N VAL A 25 17.80 -4.58 6.05
CA VAL A 25 17.27 -3.28 5.67
C VAL A 25 17.66 -2.91 4.23
N ASN A 26 18.84 -3.31 3.75
CA ASN A 26 19.28 -3.00 2.38
C ASN A 26 18.44 -3.74 1.34
N GLU A 27 18.15 -5.02 1.57
CA GLU A 27 17.27 -5.80 0.69
C GLU A 27 15.84 -5.27 0.74
N ILE A 28 15.33 -4.96 1.94
CA ILE A 28 14.00 -4.33 2.10
C ILE A 28 13.93 -3.03 1.30
N ASN A 29 14.90 -2.13 1.46
CA ASN A 29 14.93 -0.85 0.74
C ASN A 29 15.03 -1.02 -0.78
N LYS A 30 15.66 -2.09 -1.25
CA LYS A 30 15.76 -2.40 -2.68
C LYS A 30 14.41 -2.80 -3.29
N PHE A 31 13.63 -3.63 -2.59
CA PHE A 31 12.34 -4.13 -3.09
C PHE A 31 11.13 -3.29 -2.68
N LEU A 32 11.27 -2.44 -1.66
CA LEU A 32 10.18 -1.62 -1.14
C LEU A 32 9.54 -0.71 -2.21
N PRO A 33 10.28 0.00 -3.09
CA PRO A 33 9.69 0.84 -4.11
C PRO A 33 8.77 0.06 -5.07
N GLU A 34 9.21 -1.12 -5.51
CA GLU A 34 8.43 -2.00 -6.40
C GLU A 34 7.15 -2.49 -5.72
N TYR A 35 7.26 -2.90 -4.45
CA TYR A 35 6.09 -3.30 -3.67
C TYR A 35 5.09 -2.14 -3.50
N LEU A 36 5.57 -0.92 -3.25
CA LEU A 36 4.73 0.26 -3.11
C LEU A 36 4.04 0.62 -4.42
N GLU A 37 4.72 0.52 -5.57
CA GLU A 37 4.11 0.74 -6.88
C GLU A 37 2.99 -0.28 -7.12
N TYR A 38 3.25 -1.56 -6.87
CA TYR A 38 2.24 -2.61 -6.98
C TYR A 38 1.03 -2.34 -6.07
N TYR A 39 1.27 -2.05 -4.79
CA TYR A 39 0.21 -1.82 -3.82
C TYR A 39 -0.65 -0.60 -4.19
N ASN A 40 -0.03 0.49 -4.62
CA ASN A 40 -0.71 1.76 -4.85
C ASN A 40 -1.38 1.86 -6.23
N ALA A 41 -0.82 1.22 -7.26
CA ALA A 41 -1.25 1.41 -8.64
C ALA A 41 -1.88 0.17 -9.29
N LYS A 42 -1.65 -1.04 -8.77
CA LYS A 42 -2.05 -2.30 -9.42
C LYS A 42 -2.98 -3.15 -8.56
N ARG A 43 -2.83 -3.11 -7.23
CA ARG A 43 -3.62 -3.92 -6.31
C ARG A 43 -5.08 -3.49 -6.30
N LEU A 44 -5.99 -4.40 -6.63
CA LEU A 44 -7.43 -4.21 -6.45
C LEU A 44 -7.80 -4.48 -4.99
N HIS A 45 -8.55 -3.58 -4.38
CA HIS A 45 -8.97 -3.70 -3.00
C HIS A 45 -10.49 -3.84 -2.91
N LEU A 46 -10.94 -5.01 -2.44
CA LEU A 46 -12.38 -5.30 -2.26
C LEU A 46 -13.07 -4.31 -1.32
N GLY A 47 -12.37 -3.80 -0.31
CA GLY A 47 -12.91 -2.84 0.65
C GLY A 47 -13.09 -1.42 0.11
N ILE A 48 -12.73 -1.16 -1.15
CA ILE A 48 -12.86 0.14 -1.82
C ILE A 48 -13.33 -0.02 -3.27
N ASP A 49 -14.34 -0.86 -3.49
CA ASP A 49 -14.98 -1.10 -4.78
C ASP A 49 -14.02 -1.55 -5.90
N LEU A 50 -13.05 -2.41 -5.56
CA LEU A 50 -12.00 -2.87 -6.48
C LEU A 50 -11.15 -1.73 -7.05
N LYS A 51 -11.10 -0.57 -6.40
CA LYS A 51 -10.19 0.51 -6.78
C LYS A 51 -8.82 0.30 -6.17
N THR A 52 -7.83 0.93 -6.79
CA THR A 52 -6.47 1.07 -6.28
C THR A 52 -6.40 2.28 -5.33
N PRO A 53 -5.43 2.32 -4.40
CA PRO A 53 -5.23 3.47 -3.51
C PRO A 53 -5.06 4.79 -4.28
N ILE A 54 -4.33 4.78 -5.40
CA ILE A 54 -4.15 5.98 -6.24
C ILE A 54 -5.46 6.45 -6.87
N GLN A 55 -6.33 5.54 -7.31
CA GLN A 55 -7.62 5.92 -7.87
C GLN A 55 -8.48 6.64 -6.83
N LEU A 56 -8.44 6.22 -5.56
CA LEU A 56 -9.12 6.93 -4.48
C LEU A 56 -8.49 8.28 -4.16
N ALA A 57 -7.15 8.34 -4.07
CA ALA A 57 -6.44 9.57 -3.77
C ALA A 57 -6.72 10.65 -4.82
N LYS A 58 -6.78 10.25 -6.11
CA LYS A 58 -7.16 11.15 -7.20
C LYS A 58 -8.61 11.62 -7.09
N CYS A 59 -9.56 10.74 -6.74
CA CYS A 59 -10.96 11.14 -6.53
C CYS A 59 -11.13 12.17 -5.39
N PHE A 60 -10.24 12.21 -4.40
CA PHE A 60 -10.31 13.17 -3.28
C PHE A 60 -9.67 14.53 -3.62
N GLN A 61 -8.82 14.59 -4.66
CA GLN A 61 -8.10 15.81 -5.06
C GLN A 61 -8.83 16.63 -6.15
N THR A 62 -10.02 16.22 -6.60
CA THR A 62 -10.82 16.94 -7.61
C THR A 62 -12.03 17.68 -7.03
N ILE A 63 -11.90 18.22 -5.81
CA ILE A 63 -12.85 19.18 -5.27
C ILE A 63 -12.07 20.49 -5.14
N ASP A 64 -12.03 21.26 -6.24
CA ASP A 64 -11.82 22.72 -6.24
C ASP A 64 -13.18 23.40 -6.07
#